data_AF-A0A5C7S5Z2-F1
#
_entry.id   AF-A0A5C7S5Z2-F1
#
_cell.length_a   1.000
_cell.length_b   1.000
_cell.length_c   1.000
_cell.angle_alpha   90.00
_cell.angle_beta   90.00
_cell.angle_gamma   90.00
#
_symmetry.space_group_name_H-M   'P 1'
#
loop_
_entity.id
_entity.type
_entity.pdbx_description
1 polymer ?
#
loop_
_entity_poly.entity_id
_entity_poly.type
_entity_poly.pdbx_seq_one_letter_code
_entity_poly.pdbx_strand_id
1 'polypeptide(L)' 'MLTQLNPPLPFITPKGKAYAHFVIDYSQEHDLVWVCFVCDTGECWSYPNSQIRMEQNLSLGY' A
#
# COMPACT_ATOMS: atom_id res chain seq x y z
N MET A 1 -13.87 -2.21 -7.91
CA MET A 1 -14.33 -2.20 -6.51
C MET A 1 -13.34 -1.45 -5.64
N LEU A 2 -13.80 -0.55 -4.76
CA LEU A 2 -12.95 0.10 -3.75
C LEU A 2 -13.16 -0.61 -2.42
N THR A 3 -12.08 -1.03 -1.78
CA THR A 3 -12.11 -1.67 -0.45
C THR A 3 -11.24 -0.87 0.51
N GLN A 4 -11.82 -0.47 1.65
CA GLN A 4 -11.06 0.14 2.75
C GLN A 4 -10.41 -0.94 3.61
N LEU A 5 -9.12 -0.74 3.91
CA LEU A 5 -8.36 -1.60 4.80
C LEU A 5 -8.56 -1.15 6.25
N ASN A 6 -8.84 -2.10 7.14
CA ASN A 6 -9.01 -1.84 8.56
C ASN A 6 -8.44 -3.01 9.38
N PRO A 7 -7.22 -2.91 9.93
CA PRO A 7 -6.36 -1.71 9.95
C PRO A 7 -5.67 -1.41 8.60
N PRO A 8 -5.18 -0.17 8.38
CA PRO A 8 -4.27 0.14 7.28
C PRO A 8 -3.00 -0.72 7.34
N LEU A 9 -2.49 -1.12 6.17
CA LEU A 9 -1.32 -2.01 6.08
C LEU A 9 -0.02 -1.22 5.85
N PRO A 10 1.06 -1.52 6.57
CA PRO A 10 2.36 -0.85 6.39
C PRO A 10 3.09 -1.40 5.15
N PHE A 11 3.43 -0.51 4.22
CA PHE A 11 4.11 -0.82 2.96
C PHE A 11 5.37 0.02 2.75
N ILE A 12 6.27 -0.54 1.95
CA ILE A 12 7.36 0.17 1.28
C ILE A 12 6.91 0.50 -0.15
N THR A 13 6.99 1.78 -0.50
CA THR A 13 6.63 2.32 -1.82
C THR A 13 7.86 2.98 -2.47
N PRO A 14 7.81 3.37 -3.76
CA PRO A 14 8.89 4.15 -4.39
C PRO A 14 9.20 5.48 -3.69
N LYS A 15 8.27 5.98 -2.86
CA LYS A 15 8.41 7.22 -2.07
C LYS A 15 8.76 6.96 -0.59
N GLY A 16 9.08 5.72 -0.23
CA GLY A 16 9.42 5.34 1.14
C GLY A 16 8.28 4.63 1.86
N LYS A 17 8.34 4.63 3.20
CA LYS A 17 7.35 3.98 4.05
C LYS A 17 6.00 4.66 3.92
N ALA A 18 4.95 3.87 3.84
CA ALA A 18 3.59 4.36 3.71
C ALA A 18 2.59 3.41 4.38
N TYR A 19 1.39 3.91 4.67
CA TYR A 19 0.25 3.08 5.02
C TYR A 19 -0.71 3.00 3.85
N ALA A 20 -1.06 1.79 3.44
CA ALA A 20 -2.15 1.55 2.50
C ALA A 20 -3.48 1.60 3.25
N HIS A 21 -4.38 2.47 2.79
CA HIS A 21 -5.72 2.63 3.36
C HIS A 21 -6.81 2.01 2.49
N PHE A 22 -6.56 1.91 1.18
CA PHE A 22 -7.53 1.37 0.24
C PHE A 22 -6.87 0.51 -0.84
N VAL A 23 -7.62 -0.46 -1.34
CA VAL A 23 -7.30 -1.18 -2.56
C VAL A 23 -8.44 -1.02 -3.56
N ILE A 24 -8.08 -0.68 -4.79
CA ILE A 24 -8.98 -0.56 -5.93
C ILE A 24 -8.71 -1.75 -6.84
N ASP A 25 -9.76 -2.55 -7.02
CA ASP A 25 -9.78 -3.69 -7.93
C ASP A 25 -10.50 -3.27 -9.22
N TYR A 26 -9.77 -3.24 -10.33
CA TYR A 26 -10.28 -2.92 -11.66
C TYR A 26 -10.72 -4.16 -12.46
N SER A 27 -10.85 -5.32 -11.81
CA SER A 27 -11.17 -6.63 -12.40
C SER A 27 -9.98 -7.25 -13.16
N GLN A 28 -10.24 -8.39 -13.82
CA GLN A 28 -9.25 -9.38 -14.26
C GLN A 28 -8.17 -8.89 -15.23
N GLU A 29 -8.36 -7.75 -15.89
CA GLU A 29 -7.40 -7.22 -16.88
C GLU A 29 -6.45 -6.15 -16.31
N HIS A 30 -6.53 -5.86 -15.01
CA HIS A 30 -5.77 -4.77 -14.39
C HIS A 30 -5.14 -5.18 -13.07
N ASP A 31 -3.97 -4.59 -12.79
CA ASP A 31 -3.34 -4.71 -11.48
C ASP A 31 -4.23 -4.12 -10.38
N LEU A 32 -4.15 -4.71 -9.17
CA LEU A 32 -4.67 -4.07 -7.97
C LEU A 32 -3.93 -2.75 -7.74
N VAL A 33 -4.69 -1.68 -7.53
CA VAL A 33 -4.15 -0.35 -7.24
C VAL A 33 -4.33 -0.05 -5.76
N TRP A 34 -3.25 0.35 -5.10
CA TRP A 34 -3.21 0.58 -3.67
C TRP A 34 -3.06 2.06 -3.39
N VAL A 35 -3.95 2.60 -2.56
CA VAL A 35 -3.93 4.00 -2.13
C VAL A 35 -3.17 4.10 -0.83
N CYS A 36 -2.00 4.72 -0.90
CA CYS A 36 -1.01 4.80 0.17
C CYS A 36 -0.78 6.25 0.60
N PHE A 37 -0.60 6.46 1.90
CA PHE A 37 -0.18 7.73 2.49
C PHE A 37 1.26 7.61 2.97
N VAL A 38 2.17 8.39 2.39
CA VAL A 38 3.61 8.36 2.69
C VAL A 38 3.85 8.90 4.10
N CYS A 39 4.56 8.15 4.93
CA CYS A 39 4.76 8.48 6.34
C CYS A 39 5.52 9.80 6.54
N ASP A 40 6.56 10.04 5.74
CA ASP A 40 7.46 11.19 5.95
C ASP A 40 6.88 12.51 5.42
N THR A 41 6.06 12.46 4.37
CA THR A 41 5.55 13.66 3.67
C THR A 41 4.05 13.87 3.80
N GLY A 42 3.29 12.83 4.20
CA GLY A 42 1.83 12.85 4.20
C GLY A 42 1.19 12.82 2.82
N GLU A 43 1.97 12.70 1.74
CA GLU A 43 1.44 12.66 0.37
C GLU A 43 0.58 11.39 0.15
N CYS A 44 -0.53 11.56 -0.56
CA CYS A 44 -1.38 10.47 -1.00
C CYS A 44 -1.00 10.06 -2.43
N TRP A 45 -0.72 8.76 -2.64
CA TRP A 45 -0.35 8.21 -3.94
C TRP A 45 -1.01 6.85 -4.18
N SER A 46 -1.20 6.53 -5.46
CA SER A 46 -1.73 5.25 -5.92
C SER A 46 -0.65 4.44 -6.62
N TYR A 47 -0.46 3.17 -6.24
CA TYR A 47 0.57 2.29 -6.78
C TYR A 47 -0.02 0.94 -7.23
N PRO A 48 0.45 0.36 -8.36
CA PRO A 48 0.15 -1.04 -8.68
C PRO A 48 0.88 -1.99 -7.72
N ASN A 49 0.35 -3.19 -7.55
CA ASN A 49 0.93 -4.25 -6.70
C ASN A 49 2.44 -4.51 -6.97
N SER A 50 2.91 -4.33 -8.21
CA SER A 50 4.30 -4.54 -8.63
C SER A 50 5.28 -3.56 -7.98
N GLN A 51 4.82 -2.36 -7.58
CA GLN A 51 5.65 -1.28 -7.06
C GLN A 51 5.75 -1.22 -5.54
N ILE A 52 4.96 -2.02 -4.82
CA ILE A 52 4.89 -1.98 -3.37
C ILE A 52 5.38 -3.29 -2.75
N ARG A 53 5.86 -3.23 -1.50
CA ARG A 53 6.22 -4.41 -0.70
C ARG A 53 5.66 -4.25 0.71
N MET A 54 5.35 -5.36 1.37
CA MET A 54 5.07 -5.31 2.81
C MET A 54 6.30 -4.84 3.57
N GLU A 55 6.09 -4.02 4.60
CA GLU A 55 7.16 -3.70 5.54
C GLU A 55 7.54 -4.94 6.35
N GLN A 56 8.84 -5.16 6.58
CA GLN A 56 9.32 -6.25 7.43
C GLN A 56 8.91 -6.05 8.88
N ASN A 57 8.49 -7.13 9.54
CA ASN A 57 8.11 -7.07 10.94
C ASN A 57 9.30 -7.47 11.83
N LEU A 58 10.12 -6.47 12.17
CA LEU A 58 11.32 -6.66 12.98
C LEU A 58 11.04 -7.25 14.37
N SER A 59 9.83 -7.08 14.91
CA SER A 59 9.47 -7.63 16.24
C SER A 59 9.24 -9.15 16.22
N LEU A 60 8.93 -9.73 15.06
CA LEU A 60 8.73 -11.17 14.88
C LEU A 60 9.98 -11.88 14.31
N GLY A 61 11.06 -11.14 14.03
CA GLY A 61 12.36 -11.72 13.68
C GLY A 61 12.52 -12.17 12.22
N TYR A 62 11.70 -11.67 11.28
CA TYR A 62 11.80 -11.90 9.84
C TYR A 62 11.47 -10.65 9.00
#